data_AF-A0A2I0DB97-F1
#
_entry.id   AF-A0A2I0DB97-F1
#
_cell.length_a   1.000
_cell.length_b   1.000
_cell.length_c   1.000
_cell.angle_alpha   90.00
_cell.angle_beta   90.00
_cell.angle_gamma   90.00
#
_symmetry.space_group_name_H-M   'P 1'
#
loop_
_entity.id
_entity.type
_entity.pdbx_description
1 polymer ?
#
loop_
_entity_poly.entity_id
_entity_poly.type
_entity_poly.pdbx_seq_one_letter_code
_entity_poly.pdbx_strand_id
1 'polypeptide(L)'
;MKIGLKYGLLIFGIVIITVVGFIGFGLYSMEIEDHYGDLQELYYESENGDVIINKTTSEFGLIEKNWKRINIRTQKKDSTDLYNWVYQNGTETKSEIYRAKNGKTELNGITYSELEKRIDNSDFKLIIKN
;
A
#
# COMPACT_ATOMS: atom_id res chain seq x y z
N MET A 1 31.08 22.81 -30.64
CA MET A 1 31.17 21.41 -30.13
C MET A 1 30.90 20.44 -31.27
N LYS A 2 31.82 19.51 -31.56
CA LYS A 2 31.66 18.48 -32.62
C LYS A 2 30.39 17.66 -32.34
N ILE A 3 29.61 17.35 -33.37
CA ILE A 3 28.35 16.59 -33.27
C ILE A 3 28.52 15.28 -32.47
N GLY A 4 29.59 14.52 -32.73
CA GLY A 4 29.88 13.29 -31.97
C GLY A 4 30.10 13.50 -30.47
N LEU A 5 30.70 14.63 -30.07
CA LEU A 5 30.88 14.96 -28.64
C LEU A 5 29.55 15.32 -27.97
N LYS A 6 28.62 15.97 -28.69
CA LYS A 6 27.28 16.28 -28.18
C LYS A 6 26.50 15.02 -27.84
N TYR A 7 26.45 14.07 -28.79
CA TYR A 7 25.75 12.81 -28.61
C TYR A 7 26.42 11.89 -27.58
N GLY A 8 27.76 11.88 -27.54
CA GLY A 8 28.51 11.13 -26.53
C GLY A 8 28.17 11.57 -25.09
N LEU A 9 28.15 12.88 -24.83
CA LEU A 9 27.76 13.42 -23.52
C LEU A 9 26.30 13.11 -23.16
N LEU A 10 25.41 13.18 -24.15
CA LEU A 10 23.99 12.87 -23.94
C LEU A 10 23.78 11.40 -23.57
N ILE A 11 24.42 10.47 -24.29
CA ILE A 11 24.35 9.03 -24.00
C ILE A 11 24.93 8.75 -22.62
N PHE A 12 26.09 9.32 -22.30
CA PHE A 12 26.71 9.16 -20.99
C PHE A 12 25.82 9.65 -19.85
N GLY A 13 25.16 10.80 -20.03
CA GLY A 13 24.18 11.32 -19.06
C GLY A 13 23.01 10.37 -18.85
N ILE A 14 22.44 9.81 -19.92
CA ILE A 14 21.35 8.82 -19.83
C ILE A 14 21.81 7.57 -19.07
N VAL A 15 23.00 7.06 -19.37
CA VAL A 15 23.57 5.88 -18.68
C VAL A 15 23.71 6.14 -17.19
N ILE A 16 24.22 7.31 -16.78
CA ILE A 16 24.33 7.66 -15.36
C ILE A 16 22.97 7.68 -14.68
N ILE A 17 21.97 8.33 -15.30
CA ILE A 17 20.61 8.43 -14.74
C ILE A 17 20.01 7.02 -14.59
N THR A 18 20.19 6.15 -15.57
CA THR A 18 19.71 4.76 -15.50
C THR A 18 20.37 3.98 -14.36
N VAL A 19 21.69 4.09 -14.20
CA VAL A 19 22.42 3.38 -13.12
C VAL A 19 21.99 3.88 -11.74
N VAL A 20 21.92 5.21 -11.56
CA VAL A 20 21.48 5.80 -10.29
C VAL A 20 20.02 5.43 -10.00
N GLY A 21 19.16 5.45 -11.01
CA GLY A 21 17.76 5.04 -10.88
C GLY A 21 17.63 3.56 -10.47
N PHE A 22 18.43 2.68 -11.06
CA PHE A 22 18.43 1.25 -10.73
C PHE A 22 18.89 0.99 -9.29
N ILE A 23 19.97 1.65 -8.85
CA ILE A 23 20.45 1.55 -7.46
C ILE A 23 19.40 2.08 -6.50
N GLY A 24 18.81 3.24 -6.79
CA GLY A 24 17.75 3.84 -5.97
C GLY A 24 16.52 2.93 -5.86
N PHE A 25 16.10 2.32 -6.96
CA PHE A 25 15.01 1.35 -6.96
C PHE A 25 15.34 0.12 -6.11
N GLY A 26 16.55 -0.44 -6.23
CA GLY A 26 16.97 -1.59 -5.43
C GLY A 26 16.97 -1.30 -3.92
N LEU A 27 17.50 -0.14 -3.51
CA LEU A 27 17.49 0.28 -2.11
C LEU A 27 16.07 0.51 -1.59
N TYR A 28 15.20 1.08 -2.41
CA TYR A 28 13.79 1.26 -2.07
C TYR A 28 13.08 -0.09 -1.87
N SER A 29 13.23 -1.03 -2.81
CA SER A 29 12.62 -2.36 -2.68
C SER A 29 13.14 -3.12 -1.47
N MET A 30 14.44 -3.04 -1.16
CA MET A 30 15.03 -3.66 0.02
C MET A 30 14.45 -3.09 1.32
N GLU A 31 14.24 -1.78 1.40
CA GLU A 31 13.63 -1.16 2.59
C GLU A 31 12.18 -1.59 2.81
N ILE A 32 11.43 -1.88 1.75
CA ILE A 32 10.07 -2.42 1.84
C ILE A 32 10.10 -3.87 2.31
N GLU A 33 10.97 -4.70 1.73
CA GLU A 33 11.14 -6.11 2.10
C GLU A 33 11.58 -6.25 3.57
N ASP A 34 12.60 -5.48 4.00
CA ASP A 34 13.10 -5.50 5.38
C ASP A 34 12.02 -5.09 6.40
N HIS A 35 11.10 -4.20 6.01
CA HIS A 35 10.07 -3.71 6.92
C HIS A 35 8.83 -4.60 6.96
N TYR A 36 8.35 -5.07 5.80
CA TYR A 36 7.09 -5.79 5.70
C TYR A 36 7.26 -7.31 5.59
N GLY A 37 8.42 -7.81 5.18
CA GLY A 37 8.67 -9.24 4.98
C GLY A 37 7.58 -9.88 4.11
N ASP A 38 6.89 -10.87 4.66
CA ASP A 38 5.77 -11.58 4.00
C ASP A 38 4.59 -10.67 3.64
N LEU A 39 4.46 -9.50 4.29
CA LEU A 39 3.42 -8.50 4.01
C LEU A 39 3.77 -7.55 2.85
N GLN A 40 4.92 -7.73 2.17
CA GLN A 40 5.33 -6.82 1.08
C GLN A 40 4.30 -6.77 -0.06
N GLU A 41 3.58 -7.86 -0.32
CA GLU A 41 2.58 -7.90 -1.38
C GLU A 41 1.36 -7.02 -1.03
N LEU A 42 0.94 -7.02 0.25
CA LEU A 42 -0.04 -6.06 0.76
C LEU A 42 0.45 -4.62 0.54
N TYR A 43 1.76 -4.38 0.71
CA TYR A 43 2.33 -3.09 0.41
C TYR A 43 2.23 -2.74 -1.08
N TYR A 44 2.63 -3.61 -2.00
CA TYR A 44 2.66 -3.27 -3.42
C TYR A 44 1.27 -3.15 -4.07
N GLU A 45 0.33 -4.04 -3.74
CA GLU A 45 -1.00 -4.10 -4.37
C GLU A 45 -1.99 -3.03 -3.86
N SER A 46 -1.78 -2.53 -2.65
CA SER A 46 -2.68 -1.55 -2.05
C SER A 46 -2.45 -0.11 -2.53
N GLU A 47 -3.54 0.64 -2.58
CA GLU A 47 -3.60 2.05 -2.93
C GLU A 47 -4.22 2.91 -1.84
N ASN A 48 -3.92 4.21 -1.88
CA ASN A 48 -4.53 5.19 -1.00
C ASN A 48 -6.06 5.19 -1.13
N GLY A 49 -6.76 5.02 -0.01
CA GLY A 49 -8.23 4.97 0.03
C GLY A 49 -8.84 3.59 -0.17
N ASP A 50 -8.02 2.55 -0.38
CA ASP A 50 -8.48 1.17 -0.23
C ASP A 50 -8.93 0.91 1.21
N VAL A 51 -9.95 0.07 1.36
CA VAL A 51 -10.46 -0.36 2.66
C VAL A 51 -9.72 -1.60 3.09
N ILE A 52 -9.20 -1.59 4.31
CA ILE A 52 -8.66 -2.78 4.94
C ILE A 52 -9.60 -3.21 6.07
N ILE A 53 -9.93 -4.49 6.12
CA ILE A 53 -10.74 -5.08 7.18
C ILE A 53 -9.96 -6.17 7.88
N ASN A 54 -10.16 -6.31 9.18
CA ASN A 54 -9.64 -7.39 10.00
C ASN A 54 -10.76 -8.37 10.33
N LYS A 55 -10.76 -9.54 9.71
CA LYS A 55 -11.77 -10.58 9.90
C LYS A 55 -11.69 -11.23 11.29
N THR A 56 -10.55 -11.10 11.98
CA THR A 56 -10.37 -11.62 13.34
C THR A 56 -10.97 -10.69 14.38
N THR A 57 -10.75 -9.37 14.26
CA THR A 57 -11.17 -8.38 15.28
C THR A 57 -12.43 -7.60 14.91
N SER A 58 -12.94 -7.74 13.68
CA SER A 58 -14.03 -6.92 13.14
C SER A 58 -13.70 -5.42 13.11
N GLU A 59 -12.42 -5.09 12.98
CA GLU A 59 -11.93 -3.72 12.79
C GLU A 59 -11.75 -3.42 11.31
N PHE A 60 -11.80 -2.14 10.95
CA PHE A 60 -11.57 -1.71 9.58
C PHE A 60 -11.07 -0.26 9.52
N GLY A 61 -10.45 0.08 8.41
CA GLY A 61 -9.90 1.41 8.16
C GLY A 61 -9.59 1.67 6.70
N LEU A 62 -9.01 2.84 6.43
CA LEU A 62 -8.52 3.22 5.10
C LEU A 62 -7.00 3.15 5.04
N ILE A 63 -6.49 2.65 3.93
CA ILE A 63 -5.07 2.64 3.61
C ILE A 63 -4.62 4.06 3.27
N GLU A 64 -3.57 4.48 3.97
CA GLU A 64 -2.81 5.71 3.76
C GLU A 64 -1.34 5.35 3.53
N LYS A 65 -1.02 5.16 2.26
CA LYS A 65 0.27 4.77 1.75
C LYS A 65 1.11 6.00 1.43
N ASN A 66 2.32 6.00 1.96
CA ASN A 66 3.41 6.84 1.49
C ASN A 66 4.47 5.98 0.79
N TRP A 67 5.49 6.64 0.27
CA TRP A 67 6.60 6.01 -0.45
C TRP A 67 7.39 4.96 0.33
N LYS A 68 7.13 4.70 1.62
CA LYS A 68 7.87 3.74 2.45
C LYS A 68 6.99 2.89 3.36
N ARG A 69 5.81 3.38 3.71
CA ARG A 69 4.95 2.84 4.76
C ARG A 69 3.49 2.93 4.37
N ILE A 70 2.70 2.03 4.94
CA ILE A 70 1.24 2.07 4.96
C ILE A 70 0.81 2.32 6.39
N ASN A 71 0.00 3.35 6.56
CA ASN A 71 -0.79 3.59 7.74
C ASN A 71 -2.25 3.23 7.47
N ILE A 72 -2.95 2.79 8.50
CA ILE A 72 -4.37 2.48 8.47
C ILE A 72 -5.06 3.55 9.31
N ARG A 73 -5.81 4.42 8.65
CA ARG A 73 -6.66 5.40 9.32
C ARG A 73 -7.95 4.72 9.74
N THR A 74 -8.12 4.55 11.05
CA THR A 74 -9.34 4.02 11.65
C THR A 74 -10.38 5.12 11.87
N GLN A 75 -11.63 4.75 12.19
CA GLN A 75 -12.67 5.72 12.55
C GLN A 75 -12.38 6.50 13.84
N LYS A 76 -11.53 5.96 14.73
CA LYS A 76 -11.20 6.60 16.01
C LYS A 76 -10.18 7.72 15.89
N LYS A 77 -9.82 8.12 14.66
CA LYS A 77 -8.82 9.14 14.32
C LYS A 77 -7.36 8.74 14.62
N ASP A 78 -7.16 7.59 15.26
CA ASP A 78 -5.85 6.97 15.42
C ASP A 78 -5.44 6.22 14.14
N SER A 79 -4.17 6.38 13.77
CA SER A 79 -3.53 5.63 12.69
C SER A 79 -2.61 4.56 13.27
N THR A 80 -2.66 3.35 12.72
CA THR A 80 -1.67 2.30 13.01
C THR A 80 -0.93 1.91 11.74
N ASP A 81 0.30 1.42 11.84
CA ASP A 81 1.01 0.89 10.67
C ASP A 81 0.43 -0.49 10.25
N LEU A 82 0.61 -0.86 8.99
CA LEU A 82 0.18 -2.15 8.43
C LEU A 82 0.76 -3.36 9.17
N TYR A 83 2.03 -3.33 9.56
CA TYR A 83 2.61 -4.44 10.31
C TYR A 83 1.88 -4.64 11.64
N ASN A 84 1.66 -3.56 12.40
CA ASN A 84 0.91 -3.59 13.67
C ASN A 84 -0.58 -3.88 13.48
N TRP A 85 -1.16 -3.55 12.33
CA TRP A 85 -2.54 -3.91 11.99
C TRP A 85 -2.70 -5.42 11.85
N VAL A 86 -1.76 -6.06 11.13
CA VAL A 86 -1.77 -7.50 10.89
C VAL A 86 -1.33 -8.27 12.12
N TYR A 87 -0.24 -7.86 12.78
CA TYR A 87 0.30 -8.50 13.97
C TYR A 87 -0.15 -7.78 15.24
N GLN A 88 -1.29 -8.20 15.78
CA GLN A 88 -1.80 -7.65 17.03
C GLN A 88 -1.31 -8.48 18.22
N ASN A 89 -0.58 -7.87 19.15
CA ASN A 89 0.00 -8.54 20.33
C ASN A 89 0.85 -9.77 19.96
N GLY A 90 1.58 -9.71 18.84
CA GLY A 90 2.41 -10.82 18.35
C GLY A 90 1.63 -11.97 17.70
N THR A 91 0.31 -11.84 17.55
CA THR A 91 -0.53 -12.81 16.85
C THR A 91 -0.93 -12.26 15.49
N GLU A 92 -0.75 -13.07 14.44
CA GLU A 92 -1.21 -12.71 13.11
C GLU A 92 -2.74 -12.74 13.02
N THR A 93 -3.31 -11.68 12.46
CA THR A 93 -4.74 -11.53 12.21
C THR A 93 -5.02 -11.55 10.71
N LYS A 94 -6.25 -11.92 10.36
CA LYS A 94 -6.68 -12.06 8.96
C LYS A 94 -7.14 -10.72 8.43
N SER A 95 -6.38 -10.15 7.52
CA SER A 95 -6.67 -8.89 6.88
C SER A 95 -7.04 -9.07 5.41
N GLU A 96 -8.03 -8.32 4.96
CA GLU A 96 -8.47 -8.31 3.56
C GLU A 96 -8.53 -6.85 3.09
N ILE A 97 -8.02 -6.59 1.89
CA ILE A 97 -7.99 -5.25 1.28
C ILE A 97 -8.96 -5.20 0.10
N TYR A 98 -9.77 -4.16 0.09
CA TYR A 98 -10.87 -3.94 -0.84
C TYR A 98 -10.79 -2.56 -1.48
N ARG A 99 -11.00 -2.51 -2.79
CA ARG A 99 -11.07 -1.25 -3.56
C ARG A 99 -12.50 -0.95 -3.97
N ALA A 100 -12.97 0.27 -3.70
CA ALA A 100 -14.28 0.72 -4.16
C ALA A 100 -14.35 0.74 -5.68
N LYS A 101 -15.44 0.22 -6.25
CA LYS A 101 -15.65 0.25 -7.71
C LYS A 101 -16.04 1.63 -8.22
N ASN A 102 -16.75 2.42 -7.41
CA ASN A 102 -17.37 3.68 -7.79
C ASN A 102 -16.95 4.85 -6.89
N GLY A 103 -15.72 5.33 -7.04
CA GLY A 103 -15.25 6.57 -6.38
C GLY A 103 -14.56 6.34 -5.03
N LYS A 104 -14.45 7.41 -4.24
CA LYS A 104 -13.73 7.40 -2.94
C LYS A 104 -14.57 6.74 -1.86
N THR A 105 -13.92 5.92 -1.02
CA THR A 105 -14.59 5.32 0.13
C THR A 105 -14.63 6.29 1.31
N GLU A 106 -15.82 6.58 1.82
CA GLU A 106 -16.01 7.23 3.12
C GLU A 106 -16.45 6.20 4.15
N LEU A 107 -15.64 6.05 5.22
CA LEU A 107 -15.92 5.14 6.33
C LEU A 107 -16.52 5.85 7.55
N ASN A 108 -16.84 7.14 7.47
CA ASN A 108 -17.28 7.91 8.63
C ASN A 108 -18.69 7.48 9.06
N GLY A 109 -18.80 6.98 10.30
CA GLY A 109 -20.10 6.67 10.91
C GLY A 109 -20.77 5.39 10.43
N ILE A 110 -20.07 4.53 9.68
CA ILE A 110 -20.57 3.20 9.32
C ILE A 110 -20.09 2.15 10.32
N THR A 111 -20.84 1.08 10.48
CA THR A 111 -20.44 -0.08 11.29
C THR A 111 -19.74 -1.14 10.45
N TYR A 112 -19.04 -2.07 11.10
CA TYR A 112 -18.40 -3.19 10.41
C TYR A 112 -19.42 -4.05 9.62
N SER A 113 -20.60 -4.31 10.20
CA SER A 113 -21.67 -5.06 9.53
C SER A 113 -22.21 -4.34 8.29
N GLU A 114 -22.32 -3.00 8.32
CA GLU A 114 -22.71 -2.23 7.15
C GLU A 114 -21.65 -2.28 6.05
N LEU A 115 -20.36 -2.26 6.43
CA LEU A 115 -19.27 -2.43 5.47
C LEU A 115 -19.29 -3.82 4.83
N GLU A 116 -19.46 -4.89 5.61
CA GLU A 116 -19.59 -6.26 5.05
C GLU A 116 -20.75 -6.36 4.06
N LYS A 117 -21.92 -5.78 4.39
CA LYS A 117 -23.05 -5.74 3.45
C LYS A 117 -22.71 -5.04 2.14
N ARG A 118 -21.92 -3.96 2.16
CA ARG A 118 -21.47 -3.27 0.95
C ARG A 118 -20.49 -4.11 0.14
N ILE A 119 -19.60 -4.83 0.82
CA ILE A 119 -18.69 -5.79 0.18
C ILE A 119 -19.49 -6.90 -0.51
N ASP A 120 -20.49 -7.47 0.18
CA ASP A 120 -21.37 -8.52 -0.35
C ASP A 120 -22.23 -8.01 -1.52
N ASN A 121 -22.70 -6.77 -1.44
CA ASN A 121 -23.40 -6.09 -2.53
C ASN A 121 -22.49 -5.72 -3.71
N SER A 122 -21.22 -6.15 -3.67
CA SER A 122 -20.26 -5.94 -4.75
C SER A 122 -19.89 -4.47 -5.01
N ASP A 123 -20.06 -3.59 -4.02
CA ASP A 123 -19.59 -2.20 -4.09
C ASP A 123 -18.06 -2.13 -4.12
N PHE A 124 -17.42 -3.19 -3.63
CA PHE A 124 -15.98 -3.34 -3.52
C PHE A 124 -15.45 -4.52 -4.34
N LYS A 125 -14.18 -4.43 -4.72
CA LYS A 125 -13.40 -5.51 -5.34
C LYS A 125 -12.31 -5.92 -4.35
N LEU A 126 -12.22 -7.22 -4.03
CA LEU A 126 -11.09 -7.76 -3.27
C LEU A 126 -9.80 -7.59 -4.09
N ILE A 127 -8.78 -7.02 -3.45
CA ILE A 127 -7.45 -6.82 -4.03
C ILE A 127 -6.52 -7.93 -3.55
N ILE A 128 -6.41 -8.08 -2.24
CA ILE A 128 -5.45 -8.99 -1.61
C ILE A 128 -5.89 -9.36 -0.19
N LYS A 129 -5.36 -10.46 0.32
CA LYS A 129 -5.51 -10.96 1.69
C LYS A 129 -4.20 -11.61 2.15
N ASN A 130 -3.95 -11.63 3.45
CA ASN A 130 -2.92 -12.50 4.06
C ASN A 130 -3.51 -13.82 4.58
#